data_AF-A0A941P8R8-F1
#
_entry.id   AF-A0A941P8R8-F1
#
_cell.length_a   1.000
_cell.length_b   1.000
_cell.length_c   1.000
_cell.angle_alpha   90.00
_cell.angle_beta   90.00
_cell.angle_gamma   90.00
#
_symmetry.space_group_name_H-M   'P 1'
#
loop_
_entity.id
_entity.type
_entity.pdbx_description
1 polymer ?
#
loop_
_entity_poly.entity_id
_entity_poly.type
_entity_poly.pdbx_seq_one_letter_code
_entity_poly.pdbx_strand_id
1 'polypeptide(L)'
;MTTRHSLTSPLAAHIGQAIEAAGGWIGFDQYMALALYAPGLGYYANDLQKFGTMPRGVKGQGSDFATAPEMTPLFGQALAAQLAQALAVTQTREVWEFGAGSGALALQLLDALDALGVAVHRYTIVDLSGTLRARQQRTLAAHADRVRWVGALPPALAGVLVGNEVLDAMPVKLLARTRGAWHERGVACQADPAGGASRFVWQ
;
A
#
# COMPACT_ATOMS: atom_id res chain seq x y z
N MET A 1 -6.29 14.37 -28.66
CA MET A 1 -6.50 12.96 -28.27
C MET A 1 -5.25 12.47 -27.55
N THR A 2 -5.21 12.56 -26.23
CA THR A 2 -4.12 11.98 -25.43
C THR A 2 -4.40 10.50 -25.25
N THR A 3 -3.69 9.66 -26.01
CA THR A 3 -3.62 8.23 -25.75
C THR A 3 -3.14 8.02 -24.32
N ARG A 4 -3.97 7.43 -23.45
CA ARG A 4 -3.54 7.02 -22.11
C ARG A 4 -2.43 5.99 -22.28
N HIS A 5 -1.19 6.35 -21.96
CA HIS A 5 -0.09 5.39 -21.91
C HIS A 5 -0.43 4.31 -20.87
N SER A 6 -0.63 3.08 -21.34
CA SER A 6 -0.82 1.92 -20.46
C SER A 6 0.52 1.54 -19.84
N LEU A 7 0.65 1.66 -18.52
CA LEU A 7 1.84 1.21 -17.77
C LEU A 7 1.98 -0.33 -17.77
N THR A 8 0.94 -1.04 -18.21
CA THR A 8 0.89 -2.51 -18.24
C THR A 8 1.99 -3.10 -19.13
N SER A 9 2.26 -2.52 -20.30
CA SER A 9 3.28 -3.05 -21.22
C SER A 9 4.71 -2.82 -20.70
N PRO A 10 5.09 -1.62 -20.21
CA PRO A 10 6.39 -1.42 -19.55
C PRO A 10 6.60 -2.28 -18.30
N LEU A 11 5.58 -2.43 -17.45
CA LEU A 11 5.67 -3.27 -16.25
C LEU A 11 5.86 -4.75 -16.61
N ALA A 12 5.09 -5.26 -17.58
CA ALA A 12 5.23 -6.64 -18.05
C ALA A 12 6.64 -6.89 -18.65
N ALA A 13 7.17 -5.94 -19.42
CA ALA A 13 8.53 -6.04 -19.95
C ALA A 13 9.58 -6.07 -18.82
N HIS A 14 9.43 -5.22 -17.81
CA HIS A 14 10.34 -5.18 -16.66
C HIS A 14 10.33 -6.50 -15.86
N ILE A 15 9.15 -7.06 -15.60
CA ILE A 15 9.01 -8.36 -14.92
C ILE A 15 9.60 -9.48 -15.79
N GLY A 16 9.36 -9.45 -17.11
CA GLY A 16 9.91 -10.43 -18.05
C GLY A 16 11.44 -10.46 -18.05
N GLN A 17 12.08 -9.28 -18.04
CA GLN A 17 13.54 -9.15 -17.93
C GLN A 17 14.06 -9.68 -16.59
N ALA A 18 13.35 -9.43 -15.49
CA ALA A 18 13.72 -9.97 -14.18
C ALA A 18 13.66 -11.51 -14.14
N ILE A 19 12.64 -12.11 -14.78
CA ILE A 19 12.52 -13.56 -14.92
C ILE A 19 13.67 -14.14 -15.74
N GLU A 20 13.99 -13.52 -16.89
CA GLU A 20 15.10 -13.97 -17.74
C GLU A 20 16.45 -13.87 -17.01
N ALA A 21 16.71 -12.75 -16.33
CA ALA A 21 17.93 -12.54 -15.55
C ALA A 21 18.07 -13.54 -14.37
N ALA A 22 16.96 -14.05 -13.83
CA ALA A 22 16.93 -15.05 -12.77
C ALA A 22 17.04 -16.50 -13.29
N GLY A 23 17.24 -16.72 -14.60
CA GLY A 23 17.35 -18.06 -15.19
C GLY A 23 16.00 -18.66 -15.59
N GLY A 24 14.97 -17.83 -15.80
CA GLY A 24 13.67 -18.24 -16.34
C GLY A 24 12.58 -18.44 -15.29
N TRP A 25 12.85 -18.22 -14.01
CA TRP A 25 11.89 -18.38 -12.92
C TRP A 25 12.18 -17.42 -11.77
N ILE A 26 11.14 -16.86 -11.16
CA ILE A 26 11.22 -16.12 -9.89
C ILE A 26 10.13 -16.58 -8.93
N GLY A 27 10.35 -16.40 -7.63
CA GLY A 27 9.33 -16.63 -6.61
C GLY A 27 8.12 -15.70 -6.79
N PHE A 28 6.94 -16.13 -6.32
CA PHE A 28 5.74 -15.30 -6.42
C PHE A 28 5.83 -14.02 -5.58
N ASP A 29 6.59 -14.06 -4.49
CA ASP A 29 6.93 -12.90 -3.67
C ASP A 29 7.71 -11.87 -4.48
N GLN A 30 8.71 -12.28 -5.24
CA GLN A 30 9.47 -11.38 -6.11
C GLN A 30 8.59 -10.81 -7.25
N TYR A 31 7.74 -11.65 -7.84
CA TYR A 31 6.76 -11.20 -8.83
C TYR A 31 5.81 -10.13 -8.24
N MET A 32 5.23 -10.39 -7.06
CA MET A 32 4.38 -9.43 -6.35
C MET A 32 5.13 -8.14 -6.03
N ALA A 33 6.37 -8.24 -5.55
CA ALA A 33 7.18 -7.07 -5.22
C ALA A 33 7.39 -6.15 -6.43
N LEU A 34 7.69 -6.72 -7.61
CA LEU A 34 7.82 -5.96 -8.85
C LEU A 34 6.47 -5.40 -9.31
N ALA A 35 5.42 -6.22 -9.33
CA ALA A 35 4.10 -5.82 -9.80
C ALA A 35 3.48 -4.72 -8.92
N LEU A 36 3.73 -4.73 -7.62
CA LEU A 36 3.14 -3.80 -6.65
C LEU A 36 4.02 -2.59 -6.36
N TYR A 37 5.34 -2.77 -6.25
CA TYR A 37 6.22 -1.76 -5.66
C TYR A 37 7.37 -1.29 -6.56
N ALA A 38 7.51 -1.81 -7.80
CA ALA A 38 8.54 -1.31 -8.72
C ALA A 38 8.41 0.22 -8.92
N PRO A 39 9.43 1.03 -8.61
CA PRO A 39 9.34 2.48 -8.72
C PRO A 39 8.85 2.94 -10.10
N GLY A 40 7.81 3.77 -10.14
CA GLY A 40 7.22 4.32 -11.37
C GLY A 40 6.34 3.37 -12.17
N LEU A 41 6.44 2.04 -11.97
CA LEU A 41 5.70 1.03 -12.75
C LEU A 41 4.68 0.27 -11.90
N GLY A 42 5.09 -0.13 -10.70
CA GLY A 42 4.33 -0.96 -9.79
C GLY A 42 3.02 -0.30 -9.35
N TYR A 43 2.04 -1.14 -9.03
CA TYR A 43 0.68 -0.73 -8.72
C TYR A 43 0.64 0.36 -7.65
N TYR A 44 1.37 0.27 -6.54
CA TYR A 44 1.41 1.29 -5.48
C TYR A 44 2.48 2.38 -5.70
N ALA A 45 3.45 2.16 -6.57
CA ALA A 45 4.61 3.05 -6.76
C ALA A 45 4.57 3.94 -8.03
N ASN A 46 3.44 4.02 -8.73
CA ASN A 46 3.22 4.93 -9.87
C ASN A 46 2.29 6.14 -9.54
N ASP A 47 2.23 7.12 -10.45
CA ASP A 47 1.46 8.36 -10.29
C ASP A 47 -0.04 8.25 -10.62
N LEU A 48 -0.53 7.07 -11.02
CA LEU A 48 -1.94 6.91 -11.36
C LEU A 48 -2.82 7.05 -10.11
N GLN A 49 -3.97 7.68 -10.24
CA GLN A 49 -4.93 7.81 -9.14
C GLN A 49 -5.56 6.44 -8.84
N LYS A 50 -5.29 5.90 -7.63
CA LYS A 50 -5.73 4.56 -7.18
C LYS A 50 -6.81 4.58 -6.11
N PHE A 51 -6.86 5.65 -5.30
CA PHE A 51 -7.73 5.79 -4.11
C PHE A 51 -8.74 6.94 -4.25
N GLY A 52 -9.96 6.72 -3.75
CA GLY A 52 -11.18 7.45 -4.10
C GLY A 52 -12.43 6.73 -3.55
N THR A 53 -13.58 7.36 -3.69
CA THR A 53 -14.82 6.99 -2.98
C THR A 53 -15.72 6.01 -3.73
N MET A 54 -15.46 5.76 -5.02
CA MET A 54 -16.30 4.93 -5.89
C MET A 54 -15.44 4.09 -6.86
N PRO A 55 -15.88 2.90 -7.29
CA PRO A 55 -15.19 2.13 -8.34
C PRO A 55 -15.10 2.90 -9.66
N ARG A 56 -14.07 2.62 -10.47
CA ARG A 56 -13.95 3.12 -11.86
C ARG A 56 -15.26 2.95 -12.64
N GLY A 57 -15.88 4.05 -13.06
CA GLY A 57 -17.08 4.04 -13.91
C GLY A 57 -18.09 5.16 -13.63
N VAL A 58 -18.03 5.79 -12.45
CA VAL A 58 -18.83 6.98 -12.13
C VAL A 58 -17.96 8.23 -12.32
N LYS A 59 -18.48 9.25 -13.02
CA LYS A 59 -17.77 10.47 -13.46
C LYS A 59 -16.78 11.01 -12.41
N GLY A 60 -15.48 10.85 -12.68
CA GLY A 60 -14.42 11.72 -12.18
C GLY A 60 -13.74 11.38 -10.84
N GLN A 61 -14.16 10.34 -10.10
CA GLN A 61 -13.58 10.02 -8.78
C GLN A 61 -13.44 8.51 -8.54
N GLY A 62 -12.99 7.79 -9.56
CA GLY A 62 -12.82 6.33 -9.47
C GLY A 62 -11.54 5.92 -8.75
N SER A 63 -11.65 5.12 -7.69
CA SER A 63 -10.59 4.24 -7.19
C SER A 63 -10.73 2.83 -7.76
N ASP A 64 -9.66 2.04 -7.67
CA ASP A 64 -9.75 0.61 -7.92
C ASP A 64 -10.27 -0.14 -6.66
N PHE A 65 -10.15 0.48 -5.47
CA PHE A 65 -10.64 -0.03 -4.19
C PHE A 65 -11.22 1.10 -3.32
N ALA A 66 -12.33 0.82 -2.63
CA ALA A 66 -12.83 1.67 -1.55
C ALA A 66 -12.36 1.06 -0.21
N THR A 67 -11.59 1.82 0.56
CA THR A 67 -11.19 1.41 1.92
C THR A 67 -12.16 2.01 2.94
N ALA A 68 -12.32 1.37 4.10
CA ALA A 68 -13.28 1.82 5.12
C ALA A 68 -13.16 3.33 5.49
N PRO A 69 -11.94 3.91 5.60
CA PRO A 69 -11.77 5.35 5.84
C PRO A 69 -12.31 6.25 4.72
N GLU A 70 -12.34 5.79 3.47
CA GLU A 70 -12.88 6.55 2.35
C GLU A 70 -14.42 6.49 2.28
N MET A 71 -15.06 5.57 3.02
CA MET A 71 -16.50 5.36 2.99
C MET A 71 -17.24 6.14 4.09
N THR A 72 -16.67 6.24 5.29
CA THR A 72 -17.32 6.88 6.44
C THR A 72 -16.31 7.29 7.52
N PRO A 73 -16.50 8.43 8.22
CA PRO A 73 -15.67 8.81 9.35
C PRO A 73 -15.87 7.91 10.58
N LEU A 74 -16.94 7.12 10.63
CA LEU A 74 -17.26 6.26 11.78
C LEU A 74 -16.16 5.22 12.05
N PHE A 75 -15.47 4.76 11.01
CA PHE A 75 -14.36 3.80 11.17
C PHE A 75 -13.20 4.42 11.96
N GLY A 76 -12.72 5.60 11.53
CA GLY A 76 -11.66 6.31 12.25
C GLY A 76 -12.08 6.71 13.66
N GLN A 77 -13.33 7.14 13.88
CA GLN A 77 -13.83 7.46 15.21
C GLN A 77 -13.84 6.25 16.16
N ALA A 78 -14.30 5.09 15.69
CA ALA A 78 -14.29 3.87 16.49
C ALA A 78 -12.86 3.42 16.82
N LEU A 79 -11.95 3.49 15.84
CA LEU A 79 -10.55 3.13 16.03
C LEU A 79 -9.83 4.11 16.99
N ALA A 80 -10.15 5.40 16.93
CA ALA A 80 -9.59 6.43 17.82
C ALA A 80 -9.85 6.13 19.31
N ALA A 81 -11.01 5.56 19.66
CA ALA A 81 -11.29 5.14 21.04
C ALA A 81 -10.29 4.07 21.54
N GLN A 82 -9.91 3.12 20.67
CA GLN A 82 -8.91 2.11 21.00
C GLN A 82 -7.49 2.68 21.04
N LEU A 83 -7.16 3.62 20.13
CA LEU A 83 -5.88 4.34 20.18
C LEU A 83 -5.74 5.13 21.48
N ALA A 84 -6.79 5.83 21.90
CA ALA A 84 -6.82 6.57 23.16
C ALA A 84 -6.51 5.67 24.36
N GLN A 85 -7.16 4.51 24.43
CA GLN A 85 -6.90 3.51 25.46
C GLN A 85 -5.45 3.01 25.42
N ALA A 86 -4.94 2.63 24.24
CA ALA A 86 -3.59 2.10 24.08
C ALA A 86 -2.50 3.12 24.43
N LEU A 87 -2.68 4.39 24.02
CA LEU A 87 -1.78 5.50 24.38
C LEU A 87 -1.76 5.71 25.91
N ALA A 88 -2.92 5.66 26.56
CA ALA A 88 -3.02 5.81 28.02
C ALA A 88 -2.33 4.66 28.77
N VAL A 89 -2.58 3.41 28.37
CA VAL A 89 -1.99 2.21 29.01
C VAL A 89 -0.47 2.17 28.84
N THR A 90 0.02 2.50 27.65
CA THR A 90 1.47 2.50 27.36
C THR A 90 2.17 3.78 27.82
N GLN A 91 1.41 4.79 28.26
CA GLN A 91 1.90 6.13 28.61
C GLN A 91 2.69 6.79 27.47
N THR A 92 2.32 6.50 26.23
CA THR A 92 2.93 7.06 25.02
C THR A 92 2.04 8.12 24.39
N ARG A 93 2.62 8.92 23.48
CA ARG A 93 1.92 10.03 22.80
C ARG A 93 2.23 10.09 21.30
N GLU A 94 2.71 8.98 20.74
CA GLU A 94 3.04 8.86 19.33
C GLU A 94 2.15 7.81 18.67
N VAL A 95 1.67 8.15 17.48
CA VAL A 95 0.95 7.22 16.61
C VAL A 95 1.77 7.02 15.35
N TRP A 96 1.88 5.77 14.90
CA TRP A 96 2.61 5.38 13.71
C TRP A 96 1.64 4.70 12.75
N GLU A 97 1.50 5.21 11.54
CA GLU A 97 0.63 4.61 10.53
C GLU A 97 1.42 4.10 9.34
N PHE A 98 1.24 2.82 9.02
CA PHE A 98 1.76 2.22 7.80
C PHE A 98 0.77 2.35 6.67
N GLY A 99 1.24 2.77 5.51
CA GLY A 99 0.42 2.79 4.30
C GLY A 99 -0.82 3.67 4.44
N ALA A 100 -0.65 4.93 4.87
CA ALA A 100 -1.75 5.86 5.14
C ALA A 100 -2.61 6.24 3.91
N GLY A 101 -2.32 5.71 2.73
CA GLY A 101 -3.09 5.92 1.51
C GLY A 101 -3.23 7.41 1.17
N SER A 102 -4.47 7.90 1.14
CA SER A 102 -4.79 9.31 0.90
C SER A 102 -4.52 10.25 2.09
N GLY A 103 -4.27 9.69 3.28
CA GLY A 103 -4.26 10.39 4.57
C GLY A 103 -5.65 10.49 5.24
N ALA A 104 -6.70 9.89 4.67
CA ALA A 104 -8.06 9.98 5.22
C ALA A 104 -8.17 9.37 6.64
N LEU A 105 -7.57 8.20 6.87
CA LEU A 105 -7.59 7.57 8.20
C LEU A 105 -6.83 8.41 9.23
N ALA A 106 -5.62 8.87 8.88
CA ALA A 106 -4.84 9.80 9.71
C ALA A 106 -5.66 11.02 10.14
N LEU A 107 -6.38 11.66 9.20
CA LEU A 107 -7.21 12.83 9.48
C LEU A 107 -8.32 12.48 10.48
N GLN A 108 -9.07 11.40 10.22
CA GLN A 108 -10.15 10.96 11.10
C GLN A 108 -9.65 10.61 12.51
N LEU A 109 -8.50 9.95 12.61
CA LEU A 109 -7.90 9.61 13.90
C LEU A 109 -7.46 10.85 14.67
N LEU A 110 -6.78 11.79 14.01
CA LEU A 110 -6.33 13.03 14.64
C LEU A 110 -7.51 13.89 15.12
N ASP A 111 -8.52 14.09 14.29
CA ASP A 111 -9.74 14.82 14.66
C ASP A 111 -10.47 14.17 15.83
N ALA A 112 -10.63 12.84 15.81
CA ALA A 112 -11.32 12.11 16.86
C ALA A 112 -10.53 12.09 18.17
N LEU A 113 -9.20 11.97 18.13
CA LEU A 113 -8.35 12.03 19.32
C LEU A 113 -8.35 13.43 19.95
N ASP A 114 -8.34 14.49 19.13
CA ASP A 114 -8.51 15.87 19.61
C ASP A 114 -9.87 16.07 20.29
N ALA A 115 -10.95 15.54 19.70
CA ALA A 115 -12.29 15.59 20.29
C ALA A 115 -12.40 14.82 21.62
N LEU A 116 -11.60 13.76 21.80
CA LEU A 116 -11.50 13.00 23.05
C LEU A 116 -10.56 13.67 24.08
N GLY A 117 -9.88 14.75 23.74
CA GLY A 117 -8.90 15.42 24.60
C GLY A 117 -7.59 14.63 24.77
N VAL A 118 -7.27 13.74 23.84
CA VAL A 118 -6.06 12.90 23.88
C VAL A 118 -4.93 13.58 23.15
N ALA A 119 -3.91 14.02 23.88
CA ALA A 119 -2.76 14.70 23.32
C ALA A 119 -1.81 13.74 22.56
N VAL A 120 -1.89 13.76 21.22
CA VAL A 120 -0.91 13.14 20.32
C VAL A 120 0.16 14.17 19.95
N HIS A 121 1.41 13.94 20.35
CA HIS A 121 2.53 14.84 20.03
C HIS A 121 3.05 14.65 18.61
N ARG A 122 2.99 13.42 18.10
CA ARG A 122 3.54 13.06 16.79
C ARG A 122 2.69 11.97 16.14
N TYR A 123 2.34 12.21 14.89
CA TYR A 123 1.72 11.23 14.01
C TYR A 123 2.68 10.94 12.86
N THR A 124 3.28 9.76 12.85
CA THR A 124 4.31 9.39 11.87
C THR A 124 3.72 8.44 10.82
N ILE A 125 3.71 8.87 9.57
CA ILE A 125 3.34 8.05 8.42
C ILE A 125 4.59 7.37 7.86
N VAL A 126 4.54 6.05 7.76
CA VAL A 126 5.54 5.22 7.09
C VAL A 126 4.98 4.83 5.73
N ASP A 127 5.56 5.40 4.67
CA ASP A 127 5.12 5.16 3.29
C ASP A 127 6.35 4.95 2.38
N LEU A 128 6.26 3.92 1.54
CA LEU A 128 7.31 3.57 0.58
C LEU A 128 7.20 4.44 -0.70
N SER A 129 6.05 5.05 -0.94
CA SER A 129 5.77 5.81 -2.17
C SER A 129 5.80 7.33 -1.93
N GLY A 130 6.72 8.03 -2.61
CA GLY A 130 6.79 9.49 -2.57
C GLY A 130 5.57 10.19 -3.19
N THR A 131 4.82 9.49 -4.03
CA THR A 131 3.71 10.02 -4.83
C THR A 131 2.47 10.33 -3.96
N LEU A 132 2.22 9.56 -2.89
CA LEU A 132 1.09 9.79 -1.98
C LEU A 132 1.36 10.91 -0.98
N ARG A 133 2.63 11.21 -0.68
CA ARG A 133 3.02 12.23 0.31
C ARG A 133 2.40 13.60 0.03
N ALA A 134 2.43 14.07 -1.22
CA ALA A 134 1.85 15.38 -1.59
C ALA A 134 0.32 15.42 -1.44
N ARG A 135 -0.37 14.27 -1.57
CA ARG A 135 -1.80 14.17 -1.28
C ARG A 135 -2.05 14.18 0.23
N GLN A 136 -1.31 13.36 0.98
CA GLN A 136 -1.39 13.29 2.44
C GLN A 136 -1.14 14.66 3.10
N GLN A 137 -0.13 15.41 2.64
CA GLN A 137 0.17 16.75 3.12
C GLN A 137 -1.00 17.73 2.94
N ARG A 138 -1.74 17.63 1.82
CA ARG A 138 -2.93 18.45 1.60
C ARG A 138 -4.08 18.02 2.49
N THR A 139 -4.32 16.71 2.61
CA THR A 139 -5.36 16.14 3.50
C THR A 139 -5.12 16.53 4.96
N LEU A 140 -3.86 16.52 5.40
CA LEU A 140 -3.46 16.70 6.80
C LEU A 140 -2.96 18.11 7.11
N ALA A 141 -3.27 19.09 6.27
CA ALA A 141 -2.76 20.46 6.42
C ALA A 141 -3.09 21.08 7.80
N ALA A 142 -4.27 20.75 8.36
CA ALA A 142 -4.71 21.22 9.68
C ALA A 142 -3.88 20.66 10.86
N HIS A 143 -3.16 19.56 10.65
CA HIS A 143 -2.32 18.90 11.67
C HIS A 143 -0.83 18.87 11.26
N ALA A 144 -0.42 19.76 10.36
CA ALA A 144 0.93 19.73 9.76
C ALA A 144 2.06 19.90 10.80
N ASP A 145 1.78 20.50 11.96
CA ASP A 145 2.71 20.68 13.08
C ASP A 145 3.11 19.35 13.74
N ARG A 146 2.21 18.36 13.73
CA ARG A 146 2.40 17.06 14.38
C ARG A 146 2.54 15.89 13.42
N VAL A 147 2.25 16.03 12.14
CA VAL A 147 2.45 14.95 11.15
C VAL A 147 3.88 14.91 10.62
N ARG A 148 4.47 13.71 10.54
CA ARG A 148 5.79 13.45 9.93
C ARG A 148 5.72 12.27 8.97
N TRP A 149 6.57 12.27 7.95
CA TRP A 149 6.76 11.14 7.03
C TRP A 149 8.15 10.55 7.19
N VAL A 150 8.25 9.23 7.19
CA VAL A 150 9.50 8.47 7.21
C VAL A 150 9.46 7.32 6.20
N GLY A 151 10.61 6.95 5.65
CA GLY A 151 10.72 5.81 4.73
C GLY A 151 10.97 4.46 5.41
N ALA A 152 11.28 4.46 6.71
CA ALA A 152 11.60 3.27 7.48
C ALA A 152 11.27 3.46 8.96
N LEU A 153 11.08 2.35 9.66
CA LEU A 153 10.95 2.35 11.12
C LEU A 153 12.27 2.73 11.80
N PRO A 154 12.19 3.39 12.98
CA PRO A 154 13.34 3.53 13.85
C PRO A 154 13.75 2.17 14.45
N PRO A 155 15.00 2.02 14.94
CA PRO A 155 15.44 0.80 15.64
C PRO A 155 14.62 0.45 16.89
N ALA A 156 14.02 1.46 17.52
CA ALA A 156 13.12 1.31 18.66
C ALA A 156 11.96 2.30 18.51
N LEU A 157 10.77 1.88 18.91
CA LEU A 157 9.53 2.66 18.79
C LEU A 157 8.78 2.62 20.13
N ALA A 158 8.26 3.77 20.55
CA ALA A 158 7.38 3.92 21.69
C ALA A 158 6.13 4.68 21.26
N GLY A 159 5.01 3.98 21.08
CA GLY A 159 3.78 4.53 20.54
C GLY A 159 2.79 3.43 20.19
N VAL A 160 1.71 3.83 19.51
CA VAL A 160 0.71 2.90 18.97
C VAL A 160 0.88 2.83 17.45
N LEU A 161 0.97 1.61 16.92
CA LEU A 161 1.09 1.35 15.49
C LEU A 161 -0.26 0.98 14.89
N VAL A 162 -0.61 1.63 13.78
CA VAL A 162 -1.79 1.39 12.96
C VAL A 162 -1.32 0.94 11.58
N GLY A 163 -1.98 -0.10 11.04
CA GLY A 163 -1.80 -0.53 9.68
C GLY A 163 -3.12 -1.08 9.16
N ASN A 164 -3.88 -0.25 8.45
CA ASN A 164 -5.13 -0.67 7.84
C ASN A 164 -4.86 -1.13 6.40
N GLU A 165 -5.23 -2.36 6.07
CA GLU A 165 -5.06 -2.95 4.72
C GLU A 165 -3.61 -2.88 4.19
N VAL A 166 -2.65 -3.11 5.08
CA VAL A 166 -1.21 -3.11 4.75
C VAL A 166 -0.69 -4.54 4.54
N LEU A 167 -1.07 -5.46 5.42
CA LEU A 167 -0.50 -6.81 5.44
C LEU A 167 -0.94 -7.66 4.25
N ASP A 168 -2.17 -7.47 3.76
CA ASP A 168 -2.69 -8.17 2.58
C ASP A 168 -1.97 -7.81 1.28
N ALA A 169 -1.36 -6.61 1.23
CA ALA A 169 -0.58 -6.14 0.08
C ALA A 169 0.88 -6.62 0.12
N MET A 170 1.35 -7.20 1.23
CA MET A 170 2.74 -7.65 1.35
C MET A 170 3.02 -8.84 0.42
N PRO A 171 4.20 -8.91 -0.22
CA PRO A 171 4.55 -10.04 -1.07
C PRO A 171 4.55 -11.36 -0.29
N VAL A 172 3.95 -12.40 -0.87
CA VAL A 172 3.85 -13.74 -0.26
C VAL A 172 4.45 -14.81 -1.15
N LYS A 173 4.95 -15.87 -0.51
CA LYS A 173 5.35 -17.11 -1.21
C LYS A 173 4.15 -18.03 -1.37
N LEU A 174 4.05 -18.67 -2.54
CA LEU A 174 3.09 -19.73 -2.77
C LEU A 174 3.76 -21.08 -2.59
N LEU A 175 3.12 -21.97 -1.83
CA LEU A 175 3.58 -23.34 -1.66
C LEU A 175 2.56 -24.30 -2.28
N ALA A 176 3.05 -25.25 -3.08
CA ALA A 176 2.25 -26.30 -3.69
C ALA A 176 2.73 -27.67 -3.19
N ARG A 177 1.80 -28.51 -2.76
CA ARG A 177 2.12 -29.90 -2.38
C ARG A 177 1.87 -30.82 -3.57
N THR A 178 2.92 -31.44 -4.09
CA THR A 178 2.85 -32.40 -5.21
C THR A 178 3.52 -33.71 -4.80
N ARG A 179 2.84 -34.84 -5.04
CA ARG A 179 3.33 -36.19 -4.68
C ARG A 179 3.84 -36.31 -3.23
N GLY A 180 3.20 -35.60 -2.31
CA GLY A 180 3.54 -35.61 -0.89
C GLY A 180 4.62 -34.62 -0.46
N ALA A 181 5.37 -34.02 -1.39
CA ALA A 181 6.43 -33.03 -1.13
C ALA A 181 5.92 -31.59 -1.31
N TRP A 182 6.48 -30.65 -0.54
CA TRP A 182 6.22 -29.22 -0.69
C TRP A 182 7.21 -28.60 -1.66
N HIS A 183 6.69 -27.78 -2.57
CA HIS A 183 7.46 -27.00 -3.54
C HIS A 183 7.04 -25.54 -3.46
N GLU A 184 7.98 -24.63 -3.70
CA GLU A 184 7.66 -23.23 -3.95
C GLU A 184 7.08 -23.11 -5.37
N ARG A 185 5.97 -22.39 -5.49
CA ARG A 185 5.35 -22.03 -6.77
C ARG A 185 5.72 -20.58 -7.09
N GLY A 186 6.25 -20.37 -8.27
CA GLY A 186 6.68 -19.07 -8.76
C GLY A 186 6.11 -18.75 -10.13
N VAL A 187 6.79 -17.84 -10.81
CA VAL A 187 6.36 -17.27 -12.09
C VAL A 187 7.50 -17.41 -13.11
N ALA A 188 7.14 -17.90 -14.29
CA ALA A 188 8.02 -18.01 -15.45
C ALA A 188 7.41 -17.32 -16.68
N CYS A 189 8.21 -17.14 -17.72
CA CYS A 189 7.75 -16.65 -19.02
C CYS A 189 7.58 -17.81 -20.00
N GLN A 190 6.44 -17.87 -20.68
CA GLN A 190 6.21 -18.79 -21.79
C GLN A 190 6.04 -17.99 -23.09
N ALA A 191 6.81 -18.34 -24.12
CA ALA A 191 6.63 -17.78 -25.45
C ALA A 191 5.28 -18.18 -26.04
N ASP A 192 4.65 -17.25 -26.77
CA ASP A 192 3.44 -17.57 -27.53
C ASP A 192 3.81 -18.44 -28.75
N PRO A 193 3.23 -19.64 -28.90
CA PRO A 193 3.47 -20.51 -30.06
C PRO A 193 3.19 -19.85 -31.41
N ALA A 194 2.33 -18.82 -31.45
CA ALA A 194 1.98 -18.06 -32.65
C ALA A 194 2.87 -16.82 -32.89
N GLY A 195 3.92 -16.60 -32.08
CA GLY A 195 4.82 -15.45 -32.20
C GLY A 195 4.30 -14.15 -31.56
N GLY A 196 3.24 -14.23 -30.76
CA GLY A 196 2.75 -13.12 -29.94
C GLY A 196 3.61 -12.83 -28.70
N ALA A 197 3.14 -11.91 -27.85
CA ALA A 197 3.85 -11.52 -26.64
C ALA A 197 3.94 -12.68 -25.63
N SER A 198 5.11 -12.84 -25.00
CA SER A 198 5.31 -13.83 -23.93
C SER A 198 4.32 -13.62 -22.79
N ARG A 199 3.80 -14.73 -22.24
CA ARG A 199 2.84 -14.74 -21.14
C ARG A 199 3.49 -15.22 -19.84
N PHE A 200 3.05 -14.67 -18.71
CA PHE A 200 3.42 -15.20 -17.40
C PHE A 200 2.66 -16.50 -17.13
N VAL A 201 3.38 -17.50 -16.63
CA VAL A 201 2.83 -18.80 -16.25
C VAL A 201 3.26 -19.16 -14.83
N TRP A 202 2.36 -19.86 -14.13
CA TRP A 202 2.65 -20.43 -12.82
C TRP A 202 3.46 -21.71 -12.98
N GLN A 203 4.54 -21.83 -12.21
CA GLN A 203 5.38 -23.02 -12.18
C GLN A 203 5.66 -23.43 -10.75
#